data_AF-A0A9X9F556-F1
#
_entry.id   AF-A0A9X9F556-F1
#
_cell.length_a   1.000
_cell.length_b   1.000
_cell.length_c   1.000
_cell.angle_alpha   90.00
_cell.angle_beta   90.00
_cell.angle_gamma   90.00
#
_symmetry.space_group_name_H-M   'P 1'
#
loop_
_entity.id
_entity.type
_entity.pdbx_description
1 polymer ?
#
loop_
_entity_poly.entity_id
_entity_poly.type
_entity_poly.pdbx_seq_one_letter_code
_entity_poly.pdbx_strand_id
1 'polypeptide(L)'
;VVVHNGQLVYERYFNGYKQNEPHGMASLAKVFTGAIIQSLAEEKRIDLEKTADTYIKELKNTPFGNATLQQLMDMQVSAEYPTHGYEQPGLENQDAQLYLASNILP
;
A
#
# COMPACT_ATOMS: atom_id res chain seq x y z
N VAL A 1 -13.80 15.63 6.04
CA VAL A 1 -15.17 15.44 5.51
C VAL A 1 -15.87 14.42 6.39
N VAL A 2 -17.11 14.67 6.80
CA VAL A 2 -17.94 13.72 7.56
C VAL A 2 -19.23 13.51 6.79
N VAL A 3 -19.51 12.24 6.48
CA VAL A 3 -20.74 11.79 5.82
C VAL A 3 -21.52 10.94 6.81
N HIS A 4 -22.82 11.19 6.96
CA HIS A 4 -23.72 10.43 7.83
C HIS A 4 -25.01 10.14 7.08
N ASN A 5 -25.43 8.87 7.03
CA ASN A 5 -26.59 8.40 6.26
C ASN A 5 -26.59 8.86 4.79
N GLY A 6 -25.44 8.81 4.14
CA GLY A 6 -25.28 9.22 2.73
C GLY A 6 -25.33 10.73 2.49
N GLN A 7 -25.39 11.55 3.55
CA GLN A 7 -25.43 13.01 3.45
C GLN A 7 -24.15 13.64 4.02
N LEU A 8 -23.63 14.67 3.34
CA LEU A 8 -22.55 15.50 3.85
C LEU A 8 -23.07 16.33 5.03
N VAL A 9 -22.54 16.09 6.23
CA VAL A 9 -22.94 16.83 7.44
C VAL A 9 -21.89 17.85 7.87
N TYR A 10 -20.64 17.68 7.45
CA TYR A 10 -19.55 18.60 7.80
C TYR A 10 -18.33 18.47 6.88
N GLU A 11 -17.78 19.61 6.45
CA GLU A 11 -16.47 19.70 5.81
C GLU A 11 -15.73 20.99 6.22
N ARG A 12 -14.42 20.89 6.46
CA ARG A 12 -13.53 22.03 6.70
C ARG A 12 -12.18 21.73 6.08
N TYR A 13 -11.56 22.79 5.59
CA TYR A 13 -10.24 22.77 4.96
C TYR A 13 -9.37 23.81 5.67
N PHE A 14 -8.15 23.44 6.02
CA PHE A 14 -7.25 24.25 6.84
C PHE A 14 -6.07 24.75 6.01
N ASN A 15 -5.35 25.74 6.53
CA ASN A 15 -4.09 26.23 5.96
C ASN A 15 -4.16 26.62 4.47
N GLY A 16 -5.30 27.16 4.03
CA GLY A 16 -5.51 27.57 2.63
C GLY A 16 -5.64 26.41 1.63
N TYR A 17 -5.71 25.16 2.10
CA TYR A 17 -5.87 24.00 1.23
C TYR A 17 -7.23 24.02 0.53
N LYS A 18 -7.22 23.81 -0.79
CA LYS A 18 -8.43 23.83 -1.61
C LYS A 18 -9.07 22.46 -1.66
N GLN A 19 -10.40 22.43 -1.55
CA GLN A 19 -11.19 21.20 -1.55
C GLN A 19 -11.05 20.31 -2.81
N ASN A 20 -10.65 20.90 -3.94
CA ASN A 20 -10.58 20.25 -5.25
C ASN A 20 -9.15 19.92 -5.69
N GLU A 21 -8.17 20.09 -4.80
CA GLU A 21 -6.80 19.65 -5.04
C GLU A 21 -6.62 18.23 -4.46
N PRO A 22 -5.75 17.38 -5.04
CA PRO A 22 -5.37 16.11 -4.43
C PRO A 22 -4.55 16.30 -3.13
N HIS A 23 -4.65 15.35 -2.19
CA HIS A 23 -3.87 15.34 -0.95
C HIS A 23 -2.96 14.11 -0.90
N GLY A 24 -1.82 14.19 -0.21
CA GLY A 24 -1.03 13.01 0.11
C GLY A 24 -1.82 12.05 1.03
N MET A 25 -2.01 10.80 0.62
CA MET A 25 -2.86 9.85 1.34
C MET A 25 -2.08 8.72 2.06
N ALA A 26 -0.77 8.62 1.82
CA ALA A 26 0.09 7.58 2.37
C ALA A 26 -0.57 6.17 2.26
N SER A 27 -0.60 5.41 3.36
CA SER A 27 -1.12 4.04 3.38
C SER A 27 -2.61 3.87 3.08
N LEU A 28 -3.42 4.94 2.99
CA LEU A 28 -4.80 4.83 2.49
C LEU A 28 -4.82 4.30 1.05
N ALA A 29 -3.74 4.45 0.28
CA ALA A 29 -3.64 3.88 -1.06
C ALA A 29 -3.80 2.34 -1.09
N LYS A 30 -3.43 1.64 -0.01
CA LYS A 30 -3.37 0.17 0.04
C LYS A 30 -4.73 -0.50 -0.16
N VAL A 31 -5.81 0.10 0.35
CA VAL A 31 -7.16 -0.49 0.22
C VAL A 31 -7.65 -0.53 -1.23
N PHE A 32 -7.15 0.35 -2.10
CA PHE A 32 -7.52 0.34 -3.52
C PHE A 32 -6.90 -0.86 -4.24
N THR A 33 -5.61 -1.14 -4.00
CA THR A 33 -4.98 -2.37 -4.50
C THR A 33 -5.68 -3.60 -3.95
N GLY A 34 -6.03 -3.60 -2.65
CA GLY A 34 -6.77 -4.71 -2.04
C GLY A 34 -8.14 -4.97 -2.69
N ALA A 35 -8.92 -3.92 -2.99
CA ALA A 35 -10.19 -4.05 -3.69
C ALA A 35 -10.04 -4.60 -5.11
N ILE A 36 -8.99 -4.19 -5.84
CA ILE A 36 -8.69 -4.72 -7.18
C ILE A 36 -8.31 -6.21 -7.10
N ILE A 37 -7.45 -6.59 -6.15
CA ILE A 37 -7.06 -7.99 -5.92
C ILE A 37 -8.30 -8.85 -5.61
N GLN A 38 -9.17 -8.40 -4.70
CA GLN A 38 -10.39 -9.13 -4.38
C GLN A 38 -11.31 -9.29 -5.59
N SER A 39 -11.48 -8.24 -6.40
CA SER A 39 -12.29 -8.29 -7.63
C SER A 39 -11.72 -9.32 -8.63
N LEU A 40 -10.40 -9.33 -8.84
CA LEU A 40 -9.73 -10.29 -9.72
C LEU A 40 -9.88 -11.74 -9.23
N ALA A 41 -9.91 -11.95 -7.92
CA ALA A 41 -10.15 -13.26 -7.33
C ALA A 41 -11.59 -13.73 -7.56
N GLU A 42 -12.58 -12.85 -7.39
CA GLU A 42 -13.99 -13.13 -7.70
C GLU A 42 -14.21 -13.42 -9.20
N GLU A 43 -13.49 -12.72 -10.07
CA GLU A 43 -13.43 -12.97 -11.52
C GLU A 43 -12.68 -14.26 -11.89
N LYS A 44 -12.11 -14.98 -10.92
CA LYS A 44 -11.31 -16.20 -11.10
C LYS A 44 -10.06 -16.00 -11.98
N ARG A 45 -9.54 -14.77 -12.03
CA ARG A 45 -8.31 -14.42 -12.76
C ARG A 45 -7.06 -14.67 -11.93
N ILE A 46 -7.20 -14.58 -10.60
CA ILE A 46 -6.19 -14.97 -9.62
C ILE A 46 -6.86 -15.84 -8.55
N ASP A 47 -6.03 -16.48 -7.76
CA ASP A 47 -6.37 -17.36 -6.65
C ASP A 47 -5.56 -16.90 -5.44
N LEU A 48 -6.26 -16.52 -4.36
CA LEU A 48 -5.67 -15.93 -3.16
C LEU A 48 -4.82 -16.95 -2.37
N GLU A 49 -5.07 -18.24 -2.57
CA GLU A 49 -4.32 -19.32 -1.92
C GLU A 49 -3.02 -19.67 -2.67
N LYS A 50 -2.81 -19.13 -3.87
CA LYS A 50 -1.54 -19.29 -4.60
C LYS A 50 -0.50 -18.29 -4.12
N THR A 51 0.77 -18.69 -4.26
CA THR A 51 1.93 -17.86 -3.95
C THR A 51 2.12 -16.73 -4.94
N ALA A 52 2.71 -15.61 -4.53
CA ALA A 52 2.96 -14.47 -5.41
C ALA A 52 3.86 -14.82 -6.61
N ASP A 53 4.82 -15.72 -6.41
CA ASP A 53 5.72 -16.18 -7.47
C ASP A 53 5.02 -17.01 -8.58
N THR A 54 3.79 -17.46 -8.34
CA THR A 54 2.92 -18.03 -9.38
C THR A 54 2.60 -16.99 -10.46
N TYR A 55 2.45 -15.72 -10.07
CA TYR A 55 2.07 -14.63 -10.96
C TYR A 55 3.26 -13.77 -11.37
N ILE A 56 4.25 -13.62 -10.48
CA ILE A 56 5.44 -12.78 -10.68
C ILE A 56 6.70 -13.64 -10.50
N LYS A 57 7.18 -14.25 -11.59
CA LYS A 57 8.30 -15.21 -11.59
C LYS A 57 9.61 -14.62 -11.03
N GLU A 58 9.80 -13.31 -11.14
CA GLU A 58 10.97 -12.58 -10.65
C GLU A 58 11.08 -12.63 -9.11
N LEU A 59 9.97 -12.89 -8.41
CA LEU A 59 9.93 -13.02 -6.95
C LEU A 59 10.26 -14.43 -6.45
N LYS A 60 10.55 -15.39 -7.33
CA LYS A 60 10.83 -16.77 -6.92
C LYS A 60 11.95 -16.83 -5.88
N ASN A 61 11.75 -17.61 -4.83
CA ASN A 61 12.67 -17.76 -3.68
C ASN A 61 12.88 -16.48 -2.85
N THR A 62 12.03 -15.46 -2.98
CA THR A 62 12.02 -14.28 -2.08
C THR A 62 10.95 -14.45 -0.99
N PRO A 63 11.03 -13.73 0.15
CA PRO A 63 9.99 -13.78 1.18
C PRO A 63 8.59 -13.46 0.64
N PHE A 64 8.47 -12.47 -0.24
CA PHE A 64 7.20 -12.11 -0.87
C PHE A 64 6.73 -13.15 -1.88
N GLY A 65 7.65 -13.72 -2.66
CA GLY A 65 7.33 -14.76 -3.65
C GLY A 65 6.74 -16.02 -3.03
N ASN A 66 7.24 -16.39 -1.84
CA ASN A 66 6.82 -17.59 -1.12
C ASN A 66 5.49 -17.41 -0.36
N ALA A 67 5.01 -16.18 -0.19
CA ALA A 67 3.75 -15.90 0.50
C ALA A 67 2.55 -16.08 -0.44
N THR A 68 1.44 -16.56 0.11
CA THR A 68 0.16 -16.53 -0.61
C THR A 68 -0.33 -15.09 -0.79
N LEU A 69 -1.16 -14.87 -1.81
CA LEU A 69 -1.80 -13.57 -1.99
C LEU A 69 -2.65 -13.18 -0.77
N GLN A 70 -3.31 -14.13 -0.11
CA GLN A 70 -4.04 -13.89 1.13
C GLN A 70 -3.13 -13.43 2.28
N GLN A 71 -1.97 -14.06 2.46
CA GLN A 71 -0.98 -13.62 3.47
C GLN A 71 -0.47 -12.20 3.20
N LEU A 72 -0.30 -11.82 1.93
CA LEU A 72 0.06 -10.45 1.54
C LEU A 72 -1.07 -9.46 1.87
N MET A 73 -2.31 -9.81 1.53
CA MET A 73 -3.50 -8.99 1.81
C MET A 73 -3.70 -8.78 3.32
N ASP A 74 -3.38 -9.78 4.13
CA ASP A 74 -3.53 -9.74 5.59
C ASP A 74 -2.28 -9.22 6.33
N MET A 75 -1.26 -8.74 5.60
CA MET A 75 0.00 -8.24 6.17
C MET A 75 0.72 -9.24 7.10
N GLN A 76 0.73 -10.53 6.72
CA GLN A 76 1.31 -11.63 7.51
C GLN A 76 2.72 -12.04 7.06
N VAL A 77 3.37 -11.24 6.22
CA VAL A 77 4.69 -11.54 5.65
C VAL A 77 5.76 -10.73 6.36
N SER A 78 6.67 -11.41 7.06
CA SER A 78 7.85 -10.77 7.65
C SER A 78 8.88 -10.45 6.58
N ALA A 79 9.24 -9.18 6.43
CA ALA A 79 10.30 -8.72 5.55
C ALA A 79 11.05 -7.55 6.18
N GLU A 80 12.33 -7.41 5.86
CA GLU A 80 13.16 -6.29 6.27
C GLU A 80 13.86 -5.72 5.03
N TYR A 81 13.99 -4.40 5.01
CA TYR A 81 14.65 -3.65 3.96
C TYR A 81 15.94 -3.02 4.52
N PRO A 82 17.09 -3.12 3.81
CA PRO A 82 18.35 -2.54 4.27
C PRO A 82 18.30 -1.00 4.31
N THR A 83 18.97 -0.35 5.27
CA THR A 83 18.95 1.13 5.36
C THR A 83 19.72 1.81 4.22
N HIS A 84 20.68 1.12 3.62
CA HIS A 84 21.67 1.72 2.70
C HIS A 84 22.37 2.97 3.26
N GLY A 85 22.50 3.05 4.59
CA GLY A 85 23.11 4.19 5.28
C GLY A 85 22.18 5.41 5.45
N TYR A 86 20.90 5.29 5.10
CA TYR A 86 19.89 6.32 5.34
C TYR A 86 19.03 5.95 6.56
N GLU A 87 19.04 6.81 7.57
CA GLU A 87 18.22 6.66 8.78
C GLU A 87 17.58 8.01 9.12
N GLN A 88 16.26 8.02 9.30
CA GLN A 88 15.51 9.19 9.72
C GLN A 88 14.64 8.84 10.92
N PRO A 89 14.76 9.56 12.06
CA PRO A 89 13.91 9.31 13.22
C PRO A 89 12.42 9.39 12.89
N GLY A 90 11.67 8.35 13.26
CA GLY A 90 10.23 8.27 12.99
C GLY A 90 9.85 7.81 11.59
N LEU A 91 10.82 7.38 10.77
CA LEU A 91 10.58 6.80 9.46
C LEU A 91 11.15 5.37 9.41
N GLU A 92 10.29 4.39 9.13
CA GLU A 92 10.74 3.00 8.98
C GLU A 92 11.57 2.84 7.69
N ASN A 93 12.51 1.89 7.69
CA ASN A 93 13.43 1.66 6.56
C ASN A 93 12.70 1.42 5.24
N GLN A 94 11.56 0.72 5.29
CA GLN A 94 10.72 0.49 4.12
C GLN A 94 10.21 1.80 3.50
N ASP A 95 9.69 2.71 4.32
CA ASP A 95 9.17 4.00 3.85
C ASP A 95 10.33 4.89 3.38
N ALA A 96 11.46 4.88 4.09
CA ALA A 96 12.66 5.60 3.68
C ALA A 96 13.14 5.19 2.29
N GLN A 97 13.20 3.88 2.00
CA GLN A 97 13.54 3.40 0.67
C GLN A 97 12.54 3.83 -0.40
N LEU A 98 11.23 3.78 -0.10
CA LEU A 98 10.19 4.22 -1.04
C LEU A 98 10.37 5.69 -1.38
N TYR A 99 10.61 6.54 -0.37
CA TYR A 99 10.79 7.96 -0.57
C TYR A 99 12.09 8.31 -1.31
N LEU A 100 13.18 7.58 -1.05
CA LEU A 100 14.43 7.69 -1.78
C LEU A 100 14.23 7.31 -3.26
N ALA A 101 13.56 6.18 -3.52
CA ALA A 101 13.30 5.70 -4.89
C ALA A 101 12.33 6.60 -5.67
N SER A 102 11.46 7.34 -4.98
CA SER A 102 10.49 8.25 -5.59
C SER A 102 11.00 9.69 -5.73
N ASN A 103 12.26 9.97 -5.35
CA ASN A 103 12.85 11.32 -5.31
C ASN A 103 11.98 12.32 -4.51
N ILE A 104 11.24 11.83 -3.51
CA ILE A 104 10.39 12.66 -2.64
C ILE A 104 11.20 13.20 -1.46
N LEU A 105 12.15 12.40 -0.96
CA LEU A 105 13.14 12.86 0.02
C LEU A 105 14.42 13.31 -0.71
N PRO A 106 15.16 14.29 -0.16
CA PRO A 106 16.42 14.78 -0.73
C PRO A 106 17.51 13.72 -0.74
#